data_AF-A0A521I0S8-F1
#
_entry.id   AF-A0A521I0S8-F1
#
_cell.length_a   1.000
_cell.length_b   1.000
_cell.length_c   1.000
_cell.angle_alpha   90.00
_cell.angle_beta   90.00
_cell.angle_gamma   90.00
#
_symmetry.space_group_name_H-M   'P 1'
#
loop_
_entity.id
_entity.type
_entity.pdbx_description
1 polymer ?
#
loop_
_entity_poly.entity_id
_entity_poly.type
_entity_poly.pdbx_seq_one_letter_code
_entity_poly.pdbx_strand_id
1 'polypeptide(L)'
;MGDGVRALLADDFKFNGAVPQPFSAEQWIGVHRALAAAMPDLRMNYAPSKSNGTHTSGTVKVTGTHTGEFNPPMPGWPRVAATGNAIANPTEHVEVDVQKGRITEWRVEPLPNGGVAGILTQMGVALPKT
;
A
#
# COMPACT_ATOMS: atom_id res chain seq x y z
N MET A 1 1.26 -9.64 8.72
CA MET A 1 -0.15 -9.24 8.53
C MET A 1 -1.01 -10.50 8.59
N GLY A 2 -1.85 -10.63 9.62
CA GLY A 2 -2.59 -11.86 9.91
C GLY A 2 -3.94 -11.97 9.20
N ASP A 3 -4.59 -13.12 9.32
CA ASP A 3 -5.85 -13.46 8.62
C ASP A 3 -7.03 -12.54 8.96
N GLY A 4 -6.96 -11.82 10.10
CA GLY A 4 -7.98 -10.86 10.52
C GLY A 4 -8.16 -9.66 9.59
N VAL A 5 -7.17 -9.32 8.76
CA VAL A 5 -7.28 -8.17 7.84
C VAL A 5 -8.34 -8.38 6.77
N ARG A 6 -8.47 -9.61 6.23
CA ARG A 6 -9.45 -9.89 5.17
C ARG A 6 -10.90 -9.68 5.65
N ALA A 7 -11.17 -9.97 6.93
CA ALA A 7 -12.50 -9.80 7.52
C ALA A 7 -12.93 -8.33 7.61
N LEU A 8 -11.97 -7.39 7.60
CA LEU A 8 -12.24 -5.95 7.62
C LEU A 8 -12.52 -5.37 6.23
N LEU A 9 -12.23 -6.12 5.16
CA LEU A 9 -12.43 -5.68 3.78
C LEU A 9 -13.75 -6.25 3.24
N ALA A 10 -14.51 -5.42 2.54
CA ALA A 10 -15.70 -5.85 1.82
C ALA A 10 -15.32 -6.76 0.64
N ASP A 11 -16.28 -7.54 0.15
CA ASP A 11 -16.04 -8.51 -0.93
C ASP A 11 -15.77 -7.81 -2.28
N ASP A 12 -16.29 -6.60 -2.43
CA ASP A 12 -16.08 -5.69 -3.56
C ASP A 12 -15.02 -4.62 -3.26
N PHE A 13 -14.17 -4.84 -2.24
CA PHE A 13 -13.12 -3.89 -1.86
C PHE A 13 -12.21 -3.51 -3.04
N LYS A 14 -11.91 -2.22 -3.14
CA LYS A 14 -10.96 -1.66 -4.10
C LYS A 14 -9.92 -0.79 -3.42
N PHE A 15 -8.65 -1.04 -3.72
CA PHE A 15 -7.58 -0.09 -3.45
C PHE A 15 -7.22 0.69 -4.70
N ASN A 16 -7.28 2.01 -4.61
CA ASN A 16 -6.90 2.95 -5.65
C ASN A 16 -5.69 3.75 -5.17
N GLY A 17 -4.68 3.94 -6.03
CA GLY A 17 -3.47 4.66 -5.67
C GLY A 17 -2.57 4.87 -6.88
N ALA A 18 -1.26 4.97 -6.66
CA ALA A 18 -0.24 5.04 -7.71
C ALA A 18 -0.06 3.69 -8.45
N VAL A 19 -1.15 3.12 -8.96
CA VAL A 19 -1.22 1.86 -9.71
C VAL A 19 -2.18 2.03 -10.89
N PRO A 20 -1.93 1.41 -12.05
CA PRO A 20 -2.72 1.65 -13.26
C PRO A 20 -4.14 1.06 -13.21
N GLN A 21 -4.35 0.04 -12.37
CA GLN A 21 -5.66 -0.56 -12.12
C GLN A 21 -5.86 -0.75 -10.62
N PRO A 22 -7.12 -0.65 -10.12
CA PRO A 22 -7.40 -0.88 -8.71
C PRO A 22 -7.04 -2.30 -8.28
N PHE A 23 -6.56 -2.47 -7.06
CA PHE A 23 -6.34 -3.80 -6.50
C PHE A 23 -7.57 -4.33 -5.79
N SER A 24 -7.79 -5.64 -5.90
CA SER A 24 -8.69 -6.38 -5.03
C SER A 24 -8.12 -6.53 -3.61
N ALA A 25 -8.93 -7.05 -2.69
CA ALA A 25 -8.51 -7.33 -1.32
C ALA A 25 -7.28 -8.25 -1.26
N GLU A 26 -7.28 -9.34 -2.04
CA GLU A 26 -6.20 -10.33 -2.03
C GLU A 26 -4.89 -9.74 -2.59
N GLN A 27 -4.98 -8.95 -3.65
CA GLN A 27 -3.83 -8.25 -4.22
C GLN A 27 -3.25 -7.24 -3.23
N TRP A 28 -4.11 -6.42 -2.60
CA TRP A 28 -3.70 -5.44 -1.61
C TRP A 28 -3.03 -6.09 -0.38
N ILE A 29 -3.62 -7.16 0.16
CA ILE A 29 -3.04 -7.94 1.26
C ILE A 29 -1.72 -8.57 0.82
N GLY A 30 -1.65 -9.13 -0.39
CA GLY A 30 -0.44 -9.74 -0.96
C GLY A 30 0.71 -8.74 -1.05
N VAL A 31 0.45 -7.52 -1.52
CA VAL A 31 1.44 -6.43 -1.54
C VAL A 31 1.91 -6.08 -0.14
N HIS A 32 0.98 -5.88 0.80
CA HIS A 32 1.35 -5.49 2.16
C HIS A 32 2.13 -6.58 2.90
N ARG A 33 1.83 -7.86 2.63
CA ARG A 33 2.63 -9.00 3.12
C ARG A 33 4.04 -8.99 2.53
N ALA A 34 4.18 -8.76 1.22
CA ALA A 34 5.48 -8.65 0.58
C ALA A 34 6.29 -7.46 1.10
N LEU A 35 5.67 -6.29 1.29
CA LEU A 35 6.33 -5.12 1.88
C LEU A 35 6.80 -5.38 3.31
N ALA A 36 5.97 -6.03 4.15
CA ALA A 36 6.36 -6.37 5.52
C ALA A 36 7.49 -7.40 5.58
N ALA A 37 7.58 -8.33 4.62
CA ALA A 37 8.69 -9.27 4.51
C ALA A 37 9.97 -8.58 4.01
N ALA A 38 9.83 -7.66 3.05
CA ALA A 38 10.94 -6.93 2.44
C ALA A 38 11.52 -5.83 3.36
N MET A 39 10.70 -5.28 4.27
CA MET A 39 11.06 -4.24 5.22
C MET A 39 10.58 -4.63 6.62
N PRO A 40 11.37 -5.39 7.41
CA PRO A 40 10.99 -5.80 8.76
C PRO A 40 10.74 -4.63 9.73
N ASP A 41 11.29 -3.45 9.43
CA ASP A 41 11.11 -2.18 10.15
C ASP A 41 10.03 -1.28 9.52
N LEU A 42 9.20 -1.80 8.61
CA LEU A 42 8.13 -1.07 7.93
C LEU A 42 7.22 -0.35 8.92
N ARG A 43 7.04 0.95 8.70
CA ARG A 43 6.07 1.79 9.42
C ARG A 43 5.09 2.41 8.44
N MET A 44 3.81 2.28 8.78
CA MET A 44 2.70 2.95 8.10
C MET A 44 2.09 3.93 9.09
N ASN A 45 2.54 5.19 9.03
CA ASN A 45 2.09 6.23 9.94
C ASN A 45 0.79 6.83 9.41
N TYR A 46 -0.34 6.21 9.74
CA TYR A 46 -1.66 6.72 9.39
C TYR A 46 -2.14 7.75 10.43
N ALA A 47 -2.60 8.91 9.96
CA ALA A 47 -3.15 9.97 10.78
C ALA A 47 -4.54 10.36 10.25
N PRO A 48 -5.64 9.92 10.89
CA PRO A 48 -6.98 10.33 10.50
C PRO A 48 -7.18 11.82 10.79
N SER A 49 -7.83 12.54 9.88
CA SER A 49 -8.14 13.96 10.02
C SER A 49 -9.64 14.21 10.17
N LYS A 50 -10.49 13.41 9.52
CA LYS A 50 -11.96 13.45 9.63
C LYS A 50 -12.54 12.05 9.52
N SER A 51 -13.56 11.75 10.31
CA SER A 51 -14.34 10.50 10.19
C SER A 51 -15.81 10.77 10.50
N ASN A 52 -16.71 10.17 9.74
CA ASN A 52 -18.16 10.25 9.98
C ASN A 52 -18.83 8.85 10.00
N GLY A 53 -18.04 7.80 10.25
CA GLY A 53 -18.51 6.41 10.35
C GLY A 53 -18.65 5.68 9.02
N THR A 54 -18.97 6.37 7.94
CA THR A 54 -19.02 5.80 6.57
C THR A 54 -17.86 6.24 5.69
N HIS A 55 -17.17 7.31 6.08
CA HIS A 55 -16.01 7.84 5.37
C HIS A 55 -14.98 8.34 6.38
N THR A 56 -13.70 8.05 6.11
CA THR A 56 -12.57 8.57 6.88
C THR A 56 -11.53 9.13 5.93
N SER A 57 -11.10 10.37 6.15
CA SER A 57 -9.96 10.97 5.46
C SER A 57 -8.79 11.17 6.41
N GLY A 58 -7.59 11.24 5.86
CA GLY A 58 -6.37 11.36 6.64
C GLY A 58 -5.13 11.49 5.79
N THR A 59 -4.00 11.20 6.41
CA THR A 59 -2.73 11.04 5.71
C THR A 59 -2.06 9.73 6.09
N VAL A 60 -1.18 9.24 5.22
CA VAL A 60 -0.29 8.13 5.50
C VAL A 60 1.13 8.50 5.09
N LYS A 61 2.12 8.04 5.87
CA LYS A 61 3.53 8.07 5.46
C LYS A 61 4.14 6.70 5.67
N VAL A 62 4.67 6.12 4.59
CA VAL A 62 5.35 4.82 4.60
C VAL A 62 6.86 5.02 4.69
N THR A 63 7.49 4.32 5.64
CA THR A 63 8.95 4.28 5.78
C THR A 63 9.43 2.87 6.10
N GLY A 64 10.66 2.53 5.74
CA GLY A 64 11.31 1.28 6.13
C GLY A 64 12.68 1.12 5.48
N THR A 65 13.32 -0.01 5.68
CA THR A 65 14.61 -0.37 5.09
C THR A 65 14.48 -1.68 4.33
N HIS A 66 14.82 -1.68 3.04
CA HIS A 66 14.66 -2.84 2.16
C HIS A 66 15.75 -3.90 2.39
N THR A 67 15.60 -4.69 3.44
CA THR A 67 16.57 -5.73 3.86
C THR A 67 16.13 -7.15 3.55
N GLY A 68 14.89 -7.37 3.12
CA GLY A 68 14.37 -8.65 2.66
C GLY A 68 14.00 -8.62 1.17
N GLU A 69 13.60 -9.77 0.61
CA GLU A 69 13.10 -9.84 -0.76
C GLU A 69 11.66 -9.29 -0.85
N PHE A 70 11.41 -8.40 -1.81
CA PHE A 70 10.07 -8.04 -2.23
C PHE A 70 9.59 -9.00 -3.32
N ASN A 71 8.59 -9.82 -3.01
CA ASN A 71 8.05 -10.84 -3.92
C ASN A 71 6.52 -10.96 -3.76
N PRO A 72 5.73 -9.99 -4.30
CA PRO A 72 4.28 -10.03 -4.20
C PRO A 72 3.70 -11.17 -5.07
N PRO A 73 2.58 -11.78 -4.65
CA PRO A 73 1.94 -12.87 -5.39
C PRO A 73 1.10 -12.35 -6.57
N MET A 74 1.65 -11.42 -7.37
CA MET A 74 0.95 -10.80 -8.50
C MET A 74 1.66 -11.10 -9.81
N PRO A 75 0.98 -11.71 -10.80
CA PRO A 75 1.56 -11.93 -12.12
C PRO A 75 2.09 -10.62 -12.75
N GLY A 76 3.29 -10.67 -13.32
CA GLY A 76 3.91 -9.52 -13.99
C GLY A 76 4.53 -8.47 -13.06
N TRP A 77 4.43 -8.63 -11.73
CA TRP A 77 5.09 -7.73 -10.79
C TRP A 77 6.55 -8.11 -10.55
N PRO A 78 7.44 -7.12 -10.32
CA PRO A 78 8.85 -7.38 -10.12
C PRO A 78 9.08 -8.13 -8.80
N ARG A 79 9.99 -9.09 -8.85
CA ARG A 79 10.69 -9.59 -7.67
C ARG A 79 11.96 -8.77 -7.49
N VAL A 80 12.19 -8.25 -6.29
CA VAL A 80 13.35 -7.41 -6.00
C VAL A 80 14.10 -8.00 -4.82
N ALA A 81 15.37 -8.35 -5.03
CA ALA A 81 16.26 -8.76 -3.95
C ALA A 81 16.54 -7.58 -3.02
N ALA A 82 16.88 -7.86 -1.76
CA ALA A 82 17.22 -6.84 -0.78
C ALA A 82 18.30 -5.89 -1.31
N THR A 83 18.07 -4.58 -1.20
CA THR A 83 19.01 -3.55 -1.67
C THR A 83 19.72 -2.82 -0.53
N GLY A 84 19.20 -2.91 0.69
CA GLY A 84 19.65 -2.10 1.82
C GLY A 84 19.20 -0.63 1.77
N ASN A 85 18.43 -0.24 0.75
CA ASN A 85 17.99 1.14 0.60
C ASN A 85 16.95 1.51 1.66
N ALA A 86 17.09 2.73 2.20
CA ALA A 86 16.03 3.36 2.97
C ALA A 86 14.89 3.78 2.05
N ILE A 87 13.66 3.49 2.46
CA ILE A 87 12.43 3.84 1.78
C ILE A 87 11.71 4.90 2.61
N ALA A 88 11.35 6.02 1.99
CA ALA A 88 10.57 7.07 2.61
C ALA A 88 9.67 7.74 1.58
N ASN A 89 8.40 7.33 1.53
CA ASN A 89 7.41 8.03 0.71
C ASN A 89 7.14 9.45 1.25
N PRO A 90 6.67 10.37 0.39
CA PRO A 90 6.03 11.59 0.86
C PRO A 90 4.82 11.27 1.75
N THR A 91 4.32 12.28 2.47
CA THR A 91 3.03 12.15 3.14
C THR A 91 1.93 12.16 2.07
N GLU A 92 1.08 11.14 2.07
CA GLU A 92 0.04 10.92 1.06
C GLU A 92 -1.34 11.15 1.68
N HIS A 93 -2.22 11.87 0.99
CA HIS A 93 -3.62 11.96 1.41
C HIS A 93 -4.36 10.67 1.08
N VAL A 94 -5.25 10.28 1.99
CA VAL A 94 -6.01 9.05 1.89
C VAL A 94 -7.47 9.26 2.25
N GLU A 95 -8.32 8.53 1.55
CA GLU A 95 -9.74 8.42 1.82
C GLU A 95 -10.12 6.95 1.93
N VAL A 96 -10.96 6.64 2.91
CA VAL A 96 -11.41 5.28 3.19
C VAL A 96 -12.92 5.29 3.33
N ASP A 97 -13.59 4.54 2.46
CA ASP A 97 -15.04 4.34 2.50
C ASP A 97 -15.37 3.05 3.26
N VAL A 98 -16.38 3.13 4.12
CA VAL A 98 -16.82 2.04 4.99
C VAL A 98 -18.31 1.82 4.81
N GLN A 99 -18.70 0.58 4.56
CA GLN A 99 -20.10 0.16 4.53
C GLN A 99 -20.30 -1.09 5.37
N LYS A 100 -21.33 -1.06 6.23
CA LYS A 100 -21.66 -2.18 7.13
C LYS A 100 -20.45 -2.65 7.97
N GLY A 101 -19.63 -1.70 8.42
CA GLY A 101 -18.44 -1.96 9.24
C GLY A 101 -17.25 -2.58 8.49
N ARG A 102 -17.31 -2.69 7.16
CA ARG A 102 -16.20 -3.17 6.32
C ARG A 102 -15.74 -2.08 5.37
N ILE A 103 -14.45 -2.05 5.06
CA ILE A 103 -13.85 -1.10 4.12
C ILE A 103 -14.23 -1.54 2.70
N THR A 104 -14.88 -0.66 1.95
CA THR A 104 -15.23 -0.88 0.54
C THR A 104 -14.21 -0.24 -0.39
N GLU A 105 -13.59 0.86 0.03
CA GLU A 105 -12.60 1.53 -0.80
C GLU A 105 -11.50 2.16 0.03
N TRP A 106 -10.27 2.06 -0.45
CA TRP A 106 -9.13 2.80 0.05
C TRP A 106 -8.51 3.55 -1.13
N ARG A 107 -8.61 4.88 -1.12
CA ARG A 107 -8.00 5.76 -2.11
C ARG A 107 -6.78 6.43 -1.52
N VAL A 108 -5.66 6.38 -2.24
CA VAL A 108 -4.45 7.14 -1.97
C VAL A 108 -4.28 8.13 -3.11
N GLU A 109 -4.11 9.42 -2.78
CA GLU A 109 -3.83 10.44 -3.78
C GLU A 109 -2.52 10.11 -4.51
N PRO A 110 -2.51 10.04 -5.86
CA PRO A 110 -1.28 9.83 -6.61
C PRO A 110 -0.34 11.02 -6.43
N LEU A 111 0.85 10.77 -5.86
CA LEU A 111 1.93 11.75 -5.76
C LEU A 111 3.18 11.25 -6.47
N PRO A 112 4.00 12.14 -7.04
CA PRO A 112 5.35 11.77 -7.48
C PRO A 112 6.13 11.11 -6.34
N ASN A 113 6.71 9.94 -6.61
CA ASN A 113 7.43 9.12 -5.62
C ASN A 113 6.56 8.66 -4.42
N GLY A 114 5.23 8.73 -4.52
CA GLY A 114 4.28 8.17 -3.56
C GLY A 114 3.81 6.75 -3.92
N GLY A 115 3.06 6.16 -3.00
CA GLY A 115 2.44 4.87 -3.15
C GLY A 115 3.42 3.73 -3.39
N VAL A 116 2.89 2.63 -3.93
CA VAL A 116 3.68 1.44 -4.25
C VAL A 116 4.71 1.72 -5.36
N ALA A 117 4.37 2.60 -6.31
CA ALA A 117 5.29 3.01 -7.36
C ALA A 117 6.55 3.69 -6.79
N GLY A 118 6.38 4.66 -5.88
CA GLY A 118 7.50 5.34 -5.20
C GLY A 118 8.39 4.40 -4.41
N ILE A 119 7.80 3.41 -3.74
CA ILE A 119 8.55 2.36 -3.04
C ILE A 119 9.40 1.56 -4.02
N LEU A 120 8.81 1.09 -5.14
CA LEU A 120 9.52 0.30 -6.14
C LEU A 120 10.68 1.07 -6.79
N THR A 121 10.49 2.36 -7.08
CA THR A 121 11.58 3.22 -7.58
C THR A 121 12.73 3.30 -6.59
N GLN A 122 12.46 3.48 -5.30
CA GLN A 122 13.48 3.53 -4.24
C GLN A 122 14.14 2.15 -4.00
N MET A 123 13.45 1.05 -4.31
CA MET A 123 14.03 -0.30 -4.38
C MET A 123 14.89 -0.52 -5.63
N GLY A 124 15.00 0.47 -6.53
CA GLY A 124 15.82 0.37 -7.75
C GLY A 124 15.10 -0.23 -8.96
N VAL A 125 13.77 -0.40 -8.89
CA VAL A 125 12.97 -0.86 -10.04
C VAL A 125 12.73 0.31 -10.99
N ALA A 126 13.12 0.12 -12.24
CA ALA A 126 12.66 0.98 -13.34
C ALA A 126 11.20 0.62 -13.66
N LEU A 127 10.26 1.47 -13.23
CA LEU A 127 8.88 1.33 -13.66
C LEU A 127 8.75 1.69 -15.15
N PRO A 128 7.92 0.97 -15.92
CA PRO A 128 7.61 1.38 -17.28
C PRO A 128 7.09 2.82 -17.25
N LYS A 129 7.64 3.68 -18.11
CA LYS A 129 7.09 5.01 -18.32
C LYS A 129 5.72 4.83 -18.98
N THR A 130 4.65 5.19 -18.29
CA THR A 130 3.32 5.39 -18.89
C THR A 130 3.34 6.58 -19.83
#